data_AF-A0A842XPD5-F1
#
_entry.id   AF-A0A842XPD5-F1
#
_cell.length_a   1.000
_cell.length_b   1.000
_cell.length_c   1.000
_cell.angle_alpha   90.00
_cell.angle_beta   90.00
_cell.angle_gamma   90.00
#
_symmetry.space_group_name_H-M   'P 1'
#
loop_
_entity.id
_entity.type
_entity.pdbx_description
1 polymer ?
#
loop_
_entity_poly.entity_id
_entity_poly.type
_entity_poly.pdbx_seq_one_letter_code
_entity_poly.pdbx_strand_id
1 'polypeptide(L)' 'MMRKDERFALLVGKAFLREIQAEHRDNAIAFGRAFLLALGHADPEPSEDNGALANRSIGDVMATASH' A
#
# COMPACT_ATOMS: atom_id res chain seq x y z
N MET A 1 -23.73 -3.92 -15.42
CA MET A 1 -22.39 -4.53 -15.65
C MET A 1 -21.39 -3.67 -14.92
N MET A 2 -20.80 -4.16 -13.81
CA MET A 2 -19.80 -3.38 -13.05
C MET A 2 -18.61 -3.06 -13.95
N ARG A 3 -18.10 -1.83 -13.86
CA ARG A 3 -16.87 -1.45 -14.59
C ARG A 3 -15.70 -2.27 -14.05
N LYS A 4 -14.72 -2.55 -14.90
CA LYS A 4 -13.51 -3.33 -14.55
C LYS A 4 -12.83 -2.75 -13.29
N ASP A 5 -12.86 -1.43 -13.17
CA ASP A 5 -12.23 -0.68 -12.08
C ASP A 5 -12.97 -0.88 -10.74
N GLU A 6 -14.30 -1.00 -10.75
CA GLU A 6 -15.10 -1.29 -9.55
C GLU A 6 -14.82 -2.69 -8.99
N ARG A 7 -14.62 -3.67 -9.87
CA ARG A 7 -14.25 -5.04 -9.45
C ARG A 7 -12.86 -5.09 -8.85
N PHE A 8 -11.92 -4.35 -9.44
CA PHE A 8 -10.57 -4.24 -8.91
C PHE A 8 -10.56 -3.52 -7.55
N ALA A 9 -11.27 -2.40 -7.42
CA ALA A 9 -11.42 -1.69 -6.16
C ALA A 9 -12.02 -2.60 -5.06
N LEU A 10 -13.06 -3.37 -5.37
CA LEU A 10 -13.63 -4.33 -4.42
C LEU A 10 -12.65 -5.41 -3.97
N LEU A 11 -11.81 -5.91 -4.88
CA LEU A 11 -10.83 -6.94 -4.56
C LEU A 11 -9.73 -6.40 -3.64
N VAL A 12 -9.21 -5.23 -3.98
CA VAL A 12 -8.16 -4.55 -3.20
C VAL A 12 -8.69 -4.10 -1.83
N GLY A 13 -9.91 -3.57 -1.76
CA GLY A 13 -10.54 -3.19 -0.48
C GLY A 13 -10.76 -4.39 0.46
N LYS A 14 -11.09 -5.57 -0.08
CA LYS A 14 -11.16 -6.80 0.73
C LYS A 14 -9.80 -7.25 1.23
N ALA A 15 -8.75 -7.13 0.41
CA ALA A 15 -7.39 -7.44 0.82
C ALA A 15 -6.93 -6.49 1.94
N PHE A 16 -7.16 -5.18 1.80
CA PHE A 16 -6.90 -4.19 2.84
C PHE A 16 -7.50 -4.58 4.20
N LEU A 17 -8.80 -4.90 4.24
CA LEU A 17 -9.47 -5.28 5.49
C LEU A 17 -8.87 -6.54 6.13
N ARG A 18 -8.44 -7.51 5.32
CA ARG A 18 -7.78 -8.73 5.81
C ARG A 18 -6.43 -8.41 6.44
N GLU A 19 -5.63 -7.55 5.81
CA GLU A 19 -4.32 -7.18 6.34
C GLU A 19 -4.43 -6.33 7.62
N ILE A 20 -5.48 -5.49 7.75
CA ILE A 20 -5.79 -4.79 9.01
C ILE A 20 -6.10 -5.79 10.14
N GLN A 21 -6.92 -6.80 9.86
CA GLN A 21 -7.26 -7.84 10.83
C GLN A 21 -6.06 -8.71 11.21
N ALA A 22 -5.10 -8.86 10.30
CA ALA A 22 -3.85 -9.59 10.53
C ALA A 22 -2.74 -8.71 11.13
N GLU A 23 -3.01 -7.43 11.43
CA GLU A 23 -2.03 -6.46 11.93
C GLU A 23 -0.82 -6.25 11.00
N HIS A 24 -0.95 -6.58 9.72
CA HIS A 24 0.09 -6.40 8.70
C HIS A 24 0.06 -4.97 8.15
N ARG A 25 0.56 -4.03 8.95
CA ARG A 25 0.48 -2.58 8.68
C ARG A 25 0.97 -2.18 7.29
N ASP A 26 2.13 -2.69 6.85
CA ASP A 26 2.73 -2.29 5.56
C ASP A 26 1.90 -2.80 4.36
N ASN A 27 1.40 -4.03 4.44
CA ASN A 27 0.52 -4.59 3.42
C ASN A 27 -0.82 -3.85 3.39
N ALA A 28 -1.38 -3.51 4.56
CA ALA A 28 -2.59 -2.72 4.65
C ALA A 28 -2.41 -1.34 4.00
N ILE A 29 -1.27 -0.67 4.20
CA ILE A 29 -0.97 0.60 3.52
C ILE A 29 -0.91 0.41 2.01
N ALA A 30 -0.21 -0.62 1.52
CA ALA A 30 -0.11 -0.90 0.08
C ALA A 30 -1.49 -1.15 -0.57
N PHE A 31 -2.34 -1.97 0.04
CA PHE A 31 -3.69 -2.21 -0.46
C PHE A 31 -4.59 -0.97 -0.32
N GLY A 32 -4.45 -0.17 0.75
CA GLY A 32 -5.18 1.08 0.90
C GLY A 32 -4.88 2.08 -0.22
N ARG A 33 -3.61 2.24 -0.60
CA ARG A 33 -3.20 3.07 -1.75
C ARG A 33 -3.76 2.55 -3.06
N ALA A 34 -3.62 1.25 -3.32
CA ALA A 34 -4.16 0.63 -4.53
C ALA A 34 -5.70 0.76 -4.62
N PHE A 35 -6.41 0.77 -3.48
CA PHE A 35 -7.85 1.00 -3.43
C PHE A 35 -8.23 2.42 -3.82
N LEU A 36 -7.52 3.43 -3.28
CA LEU A 36 -7.75 4.84 -3.62
C LEU A 36 -7.45 5.12 -5.10
N LEU A 37 -6.35 4.58 -5.63
CA LEU A 37 -6.00 4.69 -7.04
C LEU A 37 -7.07 4.03 -7.94
N ALA A 38 -7.60 2.87 -7.54
CA ALA A 38 -8.68 2.21 -8.28
C ALA A 38 -9.98 3.02 -8.33
N LEU A 39 -10.19 3.91 -7.36
CA LEU A 39 -11.32 4.84 -7.31
C LEU A 39 -11.04 6.19 -8.01
N GLY A 40 -9.84 6.36 -8.57
CA GLY A 40 -9.43 7.61 -9.23
C GLY A 40 -9.02 8.72 -8.25
N HIS A 41 -8.75 8.39 -6.99
CA HIS A 41 -8.15 9.32 -6.04
C HIS A 41 -6.63 9.30 -6.19
N ALA A 42 -6.02 10.49 -6.23
CA ALA A 42 -4.56 10.61 -6.13
C ALA A 42 -4.10 10.08 -4.77
N ASP A 43 -2.92 9.47 -4.75
CA ASP A 43 -2.29 9.00 -3.50
C ASP A 43 -2.17 10.21 -2.56
N PRO A 44 -2.68 10.15 -1.31
CA PRO A 44 -2.38 11.20 -0.35
C PRO A 44 -0.86 11.25 -0.21
N GLU A 45 -0.27 12.42 -0.52
CA GLU A 45 1.16 12.70 -0.33
C GLU A 45 1.64 12.02 0.95
N PRO A 46 2.75 11.27 0.92
CA PRO A 46 3.24 10.59 2.10
C PRO A 46 3.51 11.66 3.16
N SER A 47 2.60 11.81 4.12
CA SER A 47 2.84 12.61 5.30
C SER A 47 4.15 12.12 5.90
N GLU A 48 5.05 13.04 6.25
CA GLU A 48 6.45 12.78 6.60
C GLU A 48 6.63 11.72 7.72
N ASP A 49 5.54 11.40 8.44
CA ASP A 49 5.47 10.35 9.45
C ASP A 49 5.51 8.90 8.89
N ASN A 50 5.08 8.70 7.63
CA ASN A 50 5.20 7.39 6.95
C ASN A 50 6.56 7.20 6.25
N GLY A 51 7.32 8.29 6.05
CA GLY A 51 8.65 8.25 5.44
C GLY A 51 9.69 7.55 6.30
N ALA A 52 9.54 7.58 7.62
CA ALA A 52 10.45 6.92 8.55
C ALA A 52 10.40 5.37 8.48
N LEU A 53 9.26 4.80 8.08
CA LEU A 53 9.09 3.34 7.95
C LEU A 53 9.49 2.84 6.55
N ALA A 54 9.17 3.59 5.49
CA ALA A 54 9.51 3.21 4.12
C ALA A 54 11.00 3.41 3.78
N ASN A 55 11.65 4.42 4.37
CA ASN A 55 13.05 4.74 4.05
C ASN A 55 14.07 3.85 4.79
N ARG A 56 13.63 2.99 5.73
CA ARG A 56 14.51 2.07 6.45
C ARG A 56 14.69 0.71 5.77
N SER A 57 13.90 0.39 4.73
CA SER A 57 13.94 -0.94 4.09
C SER A 57 14.66 -0.96 2.73
N ILE A 58 14.77 0.18 2.03
CA ILE A 58 15.38 0.20 0.68
C ILE A 58 16.87 0.58 0.72
N GLY A 59 17.28 1.42 1.67
CA GLY A 59 18.69 1.80 1.85
C GLY A 59 19.57 0.66 2.38
N ASP A 60 19.08 -0.12 3.35
CA ASP A 60 19.86 -1.18 4.01
C ASP A 60 19.98 -2.47 3.16
N VAL A 61 18.98 -2.78 2.32
CA VAL A 61 19.01 -3.97 1.45
C VAL A 61 19.98 -3.79 0.27
N MET A 62 20.23 -2.54 -0.17
CA MET A 62 21.23 -2.25 -1.20
C MET A 62 22.64 -2.09 -0.60
N ALA A 63 22.78 -1.65 0.65
CA ALA A 63 24.09 -1.50 1.31
C ALA A 63 24.71 -2.85 1.74
N THR A 64 23.91 -3.89 1.96
CA THR A 64 24.38 -5.24 2.33
C THR A 64 24.65 -6.18 1.16
N ALA A 65 24.37 -5.75 -0.08
CA ALA A 65 24.68 -6.51 -1.30
C ALA A 65 26.02 -6.11 -1.95
N SER A 66 26.82 -5.26 -1.30
CA SER A 66 28.14 -4.82 -1.77
C SER A 66 29.23 -4.98 -0.69
N HIS A 67 29.41 -6.19 -0.17
CA HIS A 67 30.71 -6.66 0.36
C HIS A 67 30.79 -8.18 0.40
#